data_AF-N8XPD9-F1
#
_entry.id   AF-N8XPD9-F1
#
_cell.length_a   1.000
_cell.length_b   1.000
_cell.length_c   1.000
_cell.angle_alpha   90.00
_cell.angle_beta   90.00
_cell.angle_gamma   90.00
#
_symmetry.space_group_name_H-M   'P 1'
#
loop_
_entity.id
_entity.type
_entity.pdbx_description
1 polymer ?
#
loop_
_entity_poly.entity_id
_entity_poly.type
_entity_poly.pdbx_seq_one_letter_code
_entity_poly.pdbx_strand_id
1 'polypeptide(L)' 'MPTNKTVSLTERERVIIEEARVQLGLESMEETIEFLYRQRLKNKLFSLAGREIVKKKRSL' A
#
# COMPACT_ATOMS: atom_id res chain seq x y z
N MET A 1 -16.34 -5.40 15.61
CA MET A 1 -15.01 -5.44 16.25
C MET A 1 -13.96 -5.71 15.18
N PRO A 2 -12.83 -5.00 15.14
CA PRO A 2 -11.78 -5.33 14.20
C PRO A 2 -11.25 -6.71 14.59
N THR A 3 -11.33 -7.66 13.68
CA THR A 3 -10.72 -8.97 13.89
C THR A 3 -9.21 -8.74 13.82
N ASN A 4 -8.52 -8.83 14.96
CA ASN A 4 -7.06 -8.89 15.01
C ASN A 4 -6.62 -10.18 14.31
N LYS A 5 -6.59 -10.15 12.98
CA LYS A 5 -5.99 -11.19 12.17
C LYS A 5 -4.50 -10.99 12.27
N THR A 6 -3.82 -11.90 12.97
CA THR A 6 -2.37 -11.99 12.97
C THR A 6 -1.93 -12.22 11.51
N VAL A 7 -1.33 -11.20 10.90
CA VAL A 7 -0.80 -11.30 9.54
C VAL A 7 0.54 -12.01 9.64
N SER A 8 0.59 -13.26 9.20
CA SER A 8 1.85 -14.00 9.08
C SER A 8 2.46 -13.73 7.71
N LEU A 9 3.67 -13.18 7.70
CA LEU A 9 4.47 -13.00 6.50
C LEU A 9 5.30 -14.25 6.25
N THR A 10 5.33 -14.69 4.99
CA THR A 10 6.31 -15.68 4.52
C THR A 10 7.72 -15.11 4.62
N GLU A 11 8.73 -15.99 4.63
CA GLU A 11 10.14 -15.56 4.72
C GLU A 11 10.52 -14.60 3.60
N ARG A 12 10.07 -14.89 2.37
CA ARG A 12 10.33 -14.03 1.22
C ARG A 12 9.69 -12.64 1.37
N GLU A 13 8.47 -12.57 1.90
CA GLU A 13 7.81 -11.28 2.14
C GLU A 13 8.54 -10.46 3.21
N ARG A 14 9.07 -11.11 4.27
CA ARG A 14 9.88 -10.44 5.29
C ARG A 14 11.14 -9.84 4.70
N VAL A 15 11.87 -10.60 3.87
CA VAL A 15 13.10 -10.10 3.21
C VAL A 15 12.79 -8.86 2.36
N ILE A 16 11.73 -8.91 1.55
CA ILE A 16 11.33 -7.78 0.69
C ILE A 16 10.96 -6.55 1.52
N ILE A 17 10.21 -6.74 2.61
CA ILE A 17 9.80 -5.63 3.48
C ILE A 17 11.00 -5.04 4.21
N GLU A 18 11.94 -5.88 4.63
CA GLU A 18 13.17 -5.43 5.32
C GLU A 18 14.08 -4.65 4.37
N GLU A 19 14.24 -5.09 3.12
CA GLU A 19 14.94 -4.32 2.09
C GLU A 19 14.30 -2.94 1.88
N ALA A 20 12.96 -2.89 1.79
CA ALA A 20 12.22 -1.64 1.68
C ALA A 20 12.40 -0.75 2.91
N ARG A 21 12.38 -1.31 4.12
CA ARG A 21 12.60 -0.59 5.37
C ARG A 21 13.95 0.13 5.37
N VAL A 22 15.02 -0.58 5.02
CA VAL A 22 16.38 -0.04 4.95
C VAL A 22 16.48 1.05 3.88
N GLN A 23 15.93 0.82 2.68
CA GLN A 23 15.97 1.81 1.60
C GLN A 23 15.19 3.09 1.91
N LEU A 24 14.08 2.98 2.64
CA LEU A 24 13.24 4.10 3.03
C LEU A 24 13.70 4.76 4.34
N GLY A 25 14.64 4.15 5.06
CA GLY A 25 15.13 4.64 6.36
C GLY A 25 14.09 4.57 7.47
N LEU A 26 13.20 3.57 7.44
CA LEU A 26 12.11 3.42 8.42
C LEU A 26 12.56 2.62 9.64
N GLU A 27 11.97 2.91 10.79
CA GLU A 27 12.45 2.42 12.09
C GLU A 27 11.99 0.98 12.35
N SER A 28 10.83 0.59 11.85
CA SER A 28 10.24 -0.72 12.12
C SER A 28 9.57 -1.37 10.90
N MET A 29 9.37 -2.68 11.00
CA MET A 29 8.64 -3.47 9.99
C MET A 29 7.18 -3.04 9.92
N GLU A 30 6.54 -2.78 11.07
CA GLU A 30 5.18 -2.29 11.17
C GLU A 30 4.99 -0.95 10.48
N GLU A 31 5.89 0.01 10.75
CA GLU A 31 5.90 1.31 10.09
C GLU A 31 6.08 1.17 8.57
N THR A 32 6.96 0.27 8.14
CA THR A 32 7.18 -0.01 6.72
C THR A 32 5.92 -0.56 6.05
N ILE A 33 5.25 -1.51 6.69
CA ILE A 33 3.99 -2.08 6.19
C ILE A 33 2.92 -0.99 6.11
N GLU A 34 2.79 -0.14 7.13
CA GLU A 34 1.84 0.96 7.13
C GLU A 34 2.13 1.97 6.00
N PHE A 35 3.39 2.35 5.83
CA PHE A 35 3.83 3.24 4.77
C PHE A 35 3.48 2.69 3.38
N LEU A 36 3.86 1.43 3.11
CA LEU A 36 3.58 0.75 1.85
C LEU A 36 2.07 0.64 1.59
N TYR A 37 1.29 0.33 2.62
CA TYR A 37 -0.17 0.27 2.53
C TYR A 37 -0.79 1.61 2.16
N ARG A 38 -0.39 2.70 2.86
CA ARG A 38 -0.86 4.06 2.56
C ARG A 38 -0.52 4.47 1.13
N GLN A 39 0.68 4.13 0.65
CA GLN A 39 1.10 4.44 -0.72
C GLN A 39 0.27 3.67 -1.76
N ARG A 40 0.02 2.37 -1.53
CA ARG A 40 -0.86 1.57 -2.38
C ARG A 40 -2.29 2.12 -2.42
N LEU A 41 -2.81 2.56 -1.26
CA LEU A 41 -4.15 3.14 -1.17
C LEU A 41 -4.24 4.45 -1.96
N LYS A 42 -3.27 5.36 -1.80
CA LYS A 42 -3.18 6.61 -2.57
C LYS A 42 -3.17 6.32 -4.08
N ASN A 43 -2.31 5.40 -4.54
CA ASN A 43 -2.24 5.03 -5.95
C ASN A 43 -3.57 4.48 -6.48
N LYS A 44 -4.26 3.66 -5.68
CA LYS A 44 -5.57 3.13 -6.05
C LYS A 44 -6.62 4.24 -6.15
N LEU A 45 -6.64 5.19 -5.22
CA LEU A 45 -7.53 6.35 -5.26
C LEU A 45 -7.27 7.22 -6.49
N PHE A 46 -6.01 7.53 -6.81
CA PHE A 46 -5.66 8.26 -8.02
C PHE A 46 -6.10 7.53 -9.29
N SER A 47 -5.95 6.20 -9.34
CA SER A 47 -6.43 5.40 -10.48
C SER A 47 -7.95 5.43 -10.63
N LEU A 48 -8.69 5.55 -9.53
CA LEU A 48 -10.15 5.62 -9.54
C LEU A 48 -10.60 7.00 -10.03
N ALA A 49 -10.05 8.06 -9.43
CA ALA A 49 -10.33 9.43 -9.85
C ALA A 49 -10.00 9.66 -11.34
N GLY A 50 -8.86 9.16 -11.81
CA GLY A 50 -8.50 9.23 -13.23
C GLY A 50 -9.49 8.50 -14.14
N ARG A 51 -9.97 7.32 -13.74
CA ARG A 51 -11.01 6.57 -14.48
C ARG A 51 -12.34 7.32 -14.50
N GLU A 52 -12.74 7.93 -13.39
CA GLU A 52 -13.97 8.72 -13.30
C GLU A 52 -13.93 9.96 -14.20
N ILE A 53 -12.81 10.69 -14.23
CA ILE A 53 -12.60 11.84 -15.12
C ILE A 53 -12.72 11.43 -16.59
N VAL A 54 -12.09 10.33 -16.99
CA VAL A 54 -12.15 9.82 -18.37
C VAL A 54 -13.57 9.40 -18.75
N LYS A 55 -14.30 8.74 -17.83
CA LYS A 55 -15.70 8.33 -18.06
C LYS A 55 -16.61 9.54 -18.29
N LYS A 56 -16.47 10.59 -17.48
CA LYS A 56 -17.26 11.84 -17.61
C LYS A 56 -16.98 12.60 -18.90
N LYS A 57 -15.74 12.55 -19.41
CA LYS A 57 -15.38 13.15 -20.71
C LYS A 57 -15.90 12.40 -21.93
N ARG A 58 -16.15 11.08 -21.84
CA ARG A 58 -16.69 10.27 -22.95
C ARG A 58 -18.21 10.32 -23.06
N SER A 59 -18.89 10.74 -21.99
CA SER A 59 -20.36 10.89 -21.95
C SER A 59 -20.85 12.30 -22.28
N LEU A 60 -19.94 13.21 -22.64
CA LEU A 60 -20.21 14.56 -23.14
C LEU A 60 -19.88 14.61 -24.63
#